data_AF-A0A2T0RWJ0-F1
#
_entry.id   AF-A0A2T0RWJ0-F1
#
_cell.length_a   1.000
_cell.length_b   1.000
_cell.length_c   1.000
_cell.angle_alpha   90.00
_cell.angle_beta   90.00
_cell.angle_gamma   90.00
#
_symmetry.space_group_name_H-M   'P 1'
#
loop_
_entity.id
_entity.type
_entity.pdbx_description
1 polymer ?
#
loop_
_entity_poly.entity_id
_entity_poly.type
_entity_poly.pdbx_seq_one_letter_code
_entity_poly.pdbx_strand_id
1 'polypeptide(L)' 'MNRHNLGSAPNYTTAALITLGVNVFCAMYLLWATLGFAAVLFVAFAANVVLTRIDRHRTR' A
#
# COMPACT_ATOMS: atom_id res chain seq x y z
N MET A 1 -2.82 -0.74 -41.84
CA MET A 1 -3.00 -0.90 -40.37
C MET A 1 -3.42 0.45 -39.80
N ASN A 2 -4.70 0.63 -39.52
CA ASN A 2 -5.26 1.89 -39.04
C ASN A 2 -5.09 1.93 -37.51
N ARG A 3 -4.11 2.70 -37.01
CA ARG A 3 -3.85 2.83 -35.56
C ARG A 3 -4.90 3.77 -34.97
N HIS A 4 -5.96 3.22 -34.38
CA HIS A 4 -6.81 4.01 -33.49
C HIS A 4 -5.94 4.54 -32.36
N ASN A 5 -5.88 5.86 -32.23
CA ASN A 5 -5.21 6.58 -31.15
C ASN A 5 -6.00 6.32 -29.85
N LEU A 6 -5.74 5.19 -29.20
CA LEU A 6 -6.17 4.94 -27.83
C LEU A 6 -5.50 6.00 -26.96
N GLY A 7 -6.26 7.04 -26.59
CA GLY A 7 -5.80 8.08 -25.68
C GLY A 7 -5.24 7.48 -24.39
N SER A 8 -4.31 8.19 -23.75
CA SER A 8 -3.67 7.76 -22.51
C SER A 8 -4.68 7.16 -21.53
N ALA A 9 -4.38 5.97 -21.03
CA ALA A 9 -5.20 5.31 -20.02
C ALA A 9 -5.42 6.26 -18.82
N PRO A 10 -6.63 6.31 -18.24
CA PRO A 10 -6.89 7.19 -17.12
C PRO A 10 -5.96 6.90 -15.95
N ASN A 11 -5.47 7.94 -15.29
CA ASN A 11 -4.57 7.79 -14.15
C ASN A 11 -5.36 7.36 -12.90
N TYR A 12 -5.35 6.06 -12.60
CA TYR A 12 -6.01 5.50 -11.42
C TYR A 12 -5.12 5.45 -10.18
N THR A 13 -3.93 6.06 -10.21
CA THR A 13 -2.98 6.00 -9.10
C THR A 13 -3.59 6.56 -7.80
N THR A 14 -4.33 7.66 -7.90
CA THR A 14 -5.03 8.26 -6.75
C THR A 14 -6.08 7.31 -6.18
N ALA A 15 -6.93 6.72 -7.02
CA ALA A 15 -7.94 5.77 -6.56
C ALA A 15 -7.30 4.55 -5.89
N ALA A 16 -6.22 4.02 -6.48
CA ALA A 16 -5.46 2.91 -5.91
C ALA A 16 -4.84 3.27 -4.55
N LEU A 17 -4.27 4.47 -4.40
CA LEU A 17 -3.73 4.95 -3.12
C LEU A 17 -4.81 5.09 -2.05
N ILE A 18 -5.98 5.61 -2.41
CA ILE A 18 -7.10 5.77 -1.48
C ILE A 18 -7.59 4.40 -1.01
N THR A 19 -7.83 3.46 -1.92
CA THR A 19 -8.26 2.10 -1.58
C THR A 19 -7.22 1.37 -0.74
N LEU A 20 -5.93 1.52 -1.06
CA LEU A 20 -4.84 0.97 -0.26
C LEU A 20 -4.88 1.53 1.17
N GLY A 21 -5.01 2.85 1.32
CA GLY A 21 -5.10 3.50 2.63
C GLY A 21 -6.28 3.00 3.47
N VAL A 22 -7.48 2.91 2.87
CA VAL A 22 -8.68 2.41 3.54
C VAL A 22 -8.49 0.94 3.99
N ASN A 23 -7.97 0.09 3.11
CA ASN A 23 -7.74 -1.33 3.45
C ASN A 23 -6.71 -1.50 4.58
N VAL A 24 -5.61 -0.75 4.54
CA VAL A 24 -4.58 -0.79 5.60
C VAL A 24 -5.15 -0.30 6.93
N PHE A 25 -5.95 0.77 6.92
CA PHE A 25 -6.61 1.27 8.12
C PHE A 25 -7.56 0.23 8.74
N CYS A 26 -8.45 -0.36 7.93
CA CYS A 26 -9.36 -1.41 8.40
C CYS A 26 -8.60 -2.64 8.94
N ALA A 27 -7.52 -3.06 8.27
CA ALA A 27 -6.69 -4.18 8.74
C ALA A 27 -6.01 -3.87 10.08
N MET A 28 -5.44 -2.67 10.26
CA MET A 28 -4.86 -2.22 11.52
C MET A 28 -5.91 -2.14 12.63
N TYR A 29 -7.11 -1.64 12.32
CA TYR A 29 -8.21 -1.58 13.27
C TYR A 29 -8.67 -2.98 13.71
N LEU A 30 -8.81 -3.92 12.79
CA LEU A 30 -9.15 -5.31 13.11
C LEU A 30 -8.07 -5.96 13.97
N LEU A 31 -6.80 -5.79 13.61
CA LEU A 31 -5.66 -6.28 14.40
C LEU A 31 -5.68 -5.71 15.82
N TRP A 32 -5.96 -4.42 15.96
CA TRP A 32 -6.11 -3.77 17.25
C TRP A 32 -7.27 -4.37 18.05
N ALA A 33 -8.44 -4.54 17.43
CA ALA A 33 -9.63 -5.07 18.08
C ALA A 33 -9.46 -6.52 18.55
N THR A 34 -8.68 -7.34 17.83
CA THR A 34 -8.49 -8.77 18.17
C THR A 34 -7.29 -9.06 19.07
N LEU A 35 -6.19 -8.30 18.90
CA LEU A 35 -4.90 -8.61 19.54
C LEU A 35 -4.36 -7.46 20.40
N GLY A 36 -5.04 -6.31 20.41
CA GLY A 36 -4.62 -5.11 21.14
C GLY A 36 -3.57 -4.27 20.41
N PHE A 37 -3.14 -3.20 21.08
CA PHE A 37 -2.26 -2.18 20.49
C PHE A 37 -0.83 -2.65 20.20
N ALA A 38 -0.32 -3.61 20.98
CA ALA A 38 1.02 -4.16 20.75
C ALA A 38 1.17 -4.81 19.37
N ALA A 39 0.12 -5.50 18.89
CA ALA A 39 0.12 -6.14 17.57
C ALA A 39 0.19 -5.10 16.43
N VAL A 40 -0.50 -3.97 16.57
CA VAL A 40 -0.47 -2.86 15.61
C VAL A 40 0.94 -2.31 15.48
N LEU A 41 1.62 -2.05 16.60
CA LEU A 41 3.00 -1.55 16.62
C LEU A 41 3.97 -2.52 15.96
N PHE A 42 3.82 -3.82 16.23
CA PHE A 42 4.66 -4.85 15.63
C PHE A 42 4.50 -4.89 14.10
N VAL A 43 3.26 -4.85 13.60
CA VAL A 43 3.00 -4.84 12.15
C VAL A 43 3.48 -3.56 11.50
N ALA A 44 3.29 -2.40 12.14
CA ALA A 44 3.81 -1.12 11.66
C ALA A 44 5.35 -1.15 11.55
N PHE A 45 6.04 -1.70 12.55
CA PHE A 45 7.48 -1.87 12.53
C PHE A 45 7.93 -2.81 11.40
N ALA A 46 7.26 -3.96 11.24
CA ALA A 46 7.55 -4.91 10.17
C ALA A 46 7.36 -4.28 8.78
N ALA A 47 6.28 -3.52 8.58
CA ALA A 47 6.02 -2.80 7.35
C ALA A 47 7.14 -1.79 7.02
N ASN A 48 7.60 -1.03 8.03
CA ASN A 48 8.71 -0.08 7.86
C ASN A 48 10.02 -0.78 7.45
N VAL A 49 10.32 -1.93 8.05
CA VAL A 49 11.51 -2.73 7.70
C VAL A 49 11.42 -3.23 6.26
N VAL A 50 10.26 -3.74 5.84
CA VAL A 50 10.05 -4.23 4.47
C VAL A 50 10.18 -3.08 3.46
N LEU A 51 9.56 -1.93 3.73
CA LEU A 51 9.67 -0.74 2.88
C LEU A 51 11.13 -0.27 2.76
N THR A 52 11.86 -0.22 3.88
CA THR A 52 13.29 0.14 3.90
C THR A 52 14.13 -0.85 3.09
N ARG A 53 13.82 -2.15 3.14
CA ARG A 53 14.49 -3.16 2.31
C ARG A 53 14.20 -2.96 0.84
N ILE A 54 12.95 -2.72 0.46
CA ILE A 54 12.57 -2.46 -0.94
C ILE A 54 13.27 -1.22 -1.46
N ASP A 55 13.31 -0.14 -0.68
CA ASP A 55 14.01 1.09 -1.04
C ASP A 55 15.51 0.85 -1.30
N ARG A 56 16.15 0.07 -0.42
CA ARG A 56 17.55 -0.33 -0.57
C ARG A 56 17.82 -1.18 -1.82
N HIS A 57 16.84 -1.95 -2.28
CA HIS A 57 16.95 -2.72 -3.53
C HIS A 57 16.65 -1.87 -4.77
N ARG A 58 15.90 -0.78 -4.63
CA ARG A 58 15.59 0.15 -5.72
C ARG A 58 16.74 1.10 -6.05
N THR A 59 17.57 1.42 -5.07
CA THR A 59 18.73 2.32 -5.21
C THR A 59 20.03 1.63 -5.61
N ARG A 60 20.02 0.30 -5.82
CA ARG A 60 21.11 -0.44 -6.49
C ARG A 60 20.76 -0.69 -7.95
#